data_AF-A0A7K2KJI0-F1
#
_entry.id   AF-A0A7K2KJI0-F1
#
_cell.length_a   1.000
_cell.length_b   1.000
_cell.length_c   1.000
_cell.angle_alpha   90.00
_cell.angle_beta   90.00
_cell.angle_gamma   90.00
#
_symmetry.space_group_name_H-M   'P 1'
#
loop_
_entity.id
_entity.type
_entity.pdbx_description
1 polymer ?
#
loop_
_entity_poly.entity_id
_entity_poly.type
_entity_poly.pdbx_seq_one_letter_code
_entity_poly.pdbx_strand_id
1 'polypeptide(L)'
;MQNPRYALLSDAYPVALCQDVDGLYGEPAPAPPVRYELRGCEPRGELARAVTEALVEGTAPLGPLDVEVPDGLWRLDGVRVIGARGDAVTVETTGEPRRRTHAPSPARCANLIRVPAEPPTAPARTGVTFLGCAPRGALREAIAAGTEGFGPVDYRVLARFGDLHHGGEAGRVTGWAASAHHHGLVDLTVAFPRTRLVPPQNRAVWELFFGGRPAEPGSWRRFSGTARAEWLRQAARRPRAAPELVPGATYELDGTDVVDEVSFLCALGEAVYGP
;
A
#
# COMPACT_ATOMS: atom_id res chain seq x y z
N MET A 1 -20.42 9.06 -19.29
CA MET A 1 -19.73 9.67 -18.13
C MET A 1 -18.48 10.36 -18.63
N GLN A 2 -18.30 11.65 -18.33
CA GLN A 2 -17.09 12.39 -18.66
C GLN A 2 -16.16 12.40 -17.43
N ASN A 3 -14.86 12.21 -17.66
CA ASN A 3 -13.78 12.32 -16.67
C ASN A 3 -14.01 11.57 -15.33
N PRO A 4 -14.22 10.24 -15.35
CA PRO A 4 -14.32 9.47 -14.12
C PRO A 4 -13.03 9.57 -13.30
N ARG A 5 -13.15 9.68 -11.98
CA ARG A 5 -12.01 9.64 -11.06
C ARG A 5 -11.68 8.25 -10.56
N TYR A 6 -12.68 7.35 -10.56
CA TYR A 6 -12.51 5.99 -10.10
C TYR A 6 -13.09 4.98 -11.08
N ALA A 7 -12.48 3.81 -11.16
CA ALA A 7 -13.04 2.64 -11.80
C ALA A 7 -13.09 1.48 -10.81
N LEU A 8 -14.19 0.73 -10.83
CA LEU A 8 -14.29 -0.58 -10.18
C LEU A 8 -14.14 -1.67 -11.23
N LEU A 9 -13.36 -2.70 -10.93
CA LEU A 9 -13.05 -3.79 -11.85
C LEU A 9 -13.41 -5.14 -11.21
N SER A 10 -14.05 -6.01 -11.99
CA SER A 10 -14.13 -7.44 -11.69
C SER A 10 -13.06 -8.11 -12.53
N ASP A 11 -12.07 -8.72 -11.89
CA ASP A 11 -10.84 -9.19 -12.54
C ASP A 11 -10.17 -8.05 -13.34
N ALA A 12 -10.09 -8.17 -14.67
CA ALA A 12 -9.53 -7.15 -15.55
C ALA A 12 -10.59 -6.22 -16.17
N TYR A 13 -11.88 -6.43 -15.92
CA TYR A 13 -12.96 -5.76 -16.65
C TYR A 13 -13.60 -4.64 -15.83
N PRO A 14 -13.71 -3.42 -16.37
CA PRO A 14 -14.35 -2.31 -15.67
C PRO A 14 -15.87 -2.56 -15.56
N VAL A 15 -16.35 -2.69 -14.33
CA VAL A 15 -17.77 -2.90 -14.00
C VAL A 15 -18.47 -1.62 -13.55
N ALA A 16 -17.73 -0.59 -13.13
CA ALA A 16 -18.25 0.75 -12.91
C ALA A 16 -17.18 1.82 -13.17
N LEU A 17 -17.62 3.00 -13.58
CA LEU A 17 -16.84 4.24 -13.54
C LEU A 17 -17.55 5.19 -12.60
N CYS A 18 -16.84 5.89 -11.72
CA CYS A 18 -17.40 6.72 -10.67
C CYS A 18 -16.75 8.11 -10.62
N GLN A 19 -17.52 9.09 -10.14
CA GLN A 19 -17.13 10.50 -10.10
C GLN A 19 -16.32 10.84 -8.87
N ASP A 20 -16.67 10.28 -7.71
CA ASP A 20 -15.93 10.49 -6.48
C ASP A 20 -16.00 9.26 -5.56
N VAL A 21 -15.42 9.35 -4.38
CA VAL A 21 -15.50 8.34 -3.34
C VAL A 21 -15.52 8.97 -1.95
N ASP A 22 -16.36 8.42 -1.09
CA ASP A 22 -16.43 8.74 0.33
C ASP A 22 -15.94 7.56 1.19
N GLY A 23 -15.22 7.86 2.27
CA GLY A 23 -14.67 6.88 3.20
C GLY A 23 -13.38 6.16 2.75
N LEU A 24 -12.91 6.32 1.50
CA LEU A 24 -11.65 5.70 1.04
C LEU A 24 -10.40 6.31 1.71
N TYR A 25 -10.45 7.62 1.96
CA TYR A 25 -9.34 8.38 2.50
C TYR A 25 -9.43 8.43 4.01
N GLY A 26 -8.54 7.71 4.68
CA GLY A 26 -8.49 7.60 6.13
C GLY A 26 -7.23 6.86 6.57
N GLU A 27 -6.96 6.90 7.87
CA GLU A 27 -5.81 6.19 8.43
C GLU A 27 -5.99 4.66 8.26
N PRO A 28 -5.07 3.98 7.56
CA PRO A 28 -5.13 2.54 7.41
C PRO A 28 -5.02 1.87 8.78
N ALA A 29 -5.86 0.85 9.02
CA ALA A 29 -5.64 -0.02 10.17
C ALA A 29 -4.25 -0.67 10.03
N PRO A 30 -3.49 -0.84 11.13
CA PRO A 30 -2.25 -1.58 11.07
C PRO A 30 -2.53 -2.97 10.52
N ALA A 31 -1.67 -3.43 9.61
CA ALA A 31 -1.75 -4.81 9.14
C ALA A 31 -1.65 -5.74 10.36
N PRO A 32 -2.49 -6.78 10.45
CA PRO A 32 -2.39 -7.72 11.55
C PRO A 32 -0.97 -8.31 11.56
N PRO A 33 -0.33 -8.42 12.73
CA PRO A 33 0.99 -9.01 12.82
C PRO A 33 0.94 -10.45 12.31
N VAL A 34 1.95 -10.85 11.55
CA VAL A 34 2.06 -12.23 11.08
C VAL A 34 2.96 -12.99 12.04
N ARG A 35 2.52 -14.17 12.48
CA ARG A 35 3.28 -15.00 13.42
C ARG A 35 4.12 -16.02 12.68
N TYR A 36 5.36 -16.15 13.11
CA TYR A 36 6.28 -17.19 12.64
C TYR A 36 6.92 -17.91 13.82
N GLU A 37 7.13 -19.21 13.64
CA GLU A 37 8.04 -20.00 14.47
C GLU A 37 9.37 -20.16 13.75
N LEU A 38 10.42 -19.68 14.38
CA LEU A 38 11.80 -19.92 13.99
C LEU A 38 12.25 -21.19 14.72
N ARG A 39 12.44 -22.29 14.01
CA ARG A 39 12.77 -23.61 14.60
C ARG A 39 14.20 -24.02 14.32
N GLY A 40 14.81 -24.74 15.26
CA GLY A 40 16.21 -25.15 15.18
C GLY A 40 17.15 -23.95 15.05
N CYS A 41 16.74 -22.81 15.59
CA CYS A 41 17.58 -21.63 15.63
C CYS A 41 18.52 -21.70 16.82
N GLU A 42 19.70 -21.13 16.68
CA GLU A 42 20.58 -20.87 17.81
C GLU A 42 20.60 -19.37 18.08
N PRO A 43 19.78 -18.86 19.04
CA PRO A 43 19.71 -17.43 19.32
C PRO A 43 21.08 -16.91 19.75
N ARG A 44 21.58 -15.89 19.04
CA ARG A 44 22.81 -15.18 19.41
C ARG A 44 22.58 -13.67 19.38
N GLY A 45 23.43 -12.93 20.09
CA GLY A 45 23.40 -11.46 20.10
C GLY A 45 22.04 -10.90 20.51
N GLU A 46 21.50 -9.98 19.70
CA GLU A 46 20.24 -9.30 19.98
C GLU A 46 19.04 -10.25 20.03
N LEU A 47 19.02 -11.30 19.20
CA LEU A 47 17.96 -12.30 19.22
C LEU A 47 17.93 -13.06 20.55
N ALA A 48 19.11 -13.45 21.08
CA ALA A 48 19.20 -14.09 22.39
C ALA A 48 18.72 -13.16 23.51
N ARG A 49 19.10 -11.87 23.47
CA ARG A 49 18.66 -10.85 24.43
C ARG A 49 17.14 -10.69 24.41
N ALA A 50 16.55 -10.55 23.22
CA ALA A 50 15.10 -10.40 23.05
C ALA A 50 14.34 -11.65 23.50
N VAL A 51 14.88 -12.86 23.28
CA VAL A 51 14.27 -14.10 23.80
C VAL A 51 14.23 -14.09 25.33
N THR A 52 15.35 -13.76 25.99
CA THR A 52 15.39 -13.70 27.46
C THR A 52 14.42 -12.66 28.01
N GLU A 53 14.37 -11.47 27.40
CA GLU A 53 13.42 -10.41 27.77
C GLU A 53 11.96 -10.86 27.58
N ALA A 54 11.64 -11.49 26.44
CA ALA A 54 10.29 -11.98 26.17
C ALA A 54 9.85 -13.11 27.12
N LEU A 55 10.78 -13.92 27.63
CA LEU A 55 10.46 -14.95 28.63
C LEU A 55 10.06 -14.35 29.99
N VAL A 56 10.48 -13.12 30.29
CA VAL A 56 10.16 -12.42 31.55
C VAL A 56 8.94 -11.51 31.36
N GLU A 57 8.97 -10.66 30.34
CA GLU A 57 7.97 -9.61 30.11
C GLU A 57 6.80 -10.08 29.22
N GLY A 58 6.85 -11.33 28.72
CA GLY A 58 5.89 -11.90 27.78
C GLY A 58 6.07 -11.45 26.34
N THR A 59 6.92 -10.44 26.07
CA THR A 59 7.29 -10.01 24.72
C THR A 59 8.52 -9.08 24.73
N ALA A 60 9.27 -9.03 23.63
CA ALA A 60 10.38 -8.09 23.48
C ALA A 60 10.53 -7.59 22.02
N PRO A 61 10.78 -6.28 21.80
CA PRO A 61 11.09 -5.76 20.47
C PRO A 61 12.50 -6.18 20.05
N LEU A 62 12.65 -6.61 18.79
CA LEU A 62 13.93 -6.96 18.19
C LEU A 62 14.29 -6.04 17.00
N GLY A 63 13.30 -5.62 16.21
CA GLY A 63 13.55 -4.86 14.98
C GLY A 63 13.71 -5.80 13.77
N PRO A 64 14.39 -5.40 12.68
CA PRO A 64 14.56 -6.28 11.52
C PRO A 64 15.46 -7.48 11.85
N LEU A 65 15.06 -8.67 11.40
CA LEU A 65 15.82 -9.91 11.57
C LEU A 65 16.00 -10.60 10.22
N ASP A 66 17.24 -10.89 9.86
CA ASP A 66 17.53 -11.79 8.73
C ASP A 66 17.63 -13.23 9.23
N VAL A 67 16.91 -14.14 8.58
CA VAL A 67 16.85 -15.57 8.92
C VAL A 67 17.29 -16.39 7.72
N GLU A 68 18.32 -17.21 7.92
CA GLU A 68 18.82 -18.18 6.93
C GLU A 68 18.24 -19.57 7.26
N VAL A 69 17.49 -20.12 6.30
CA VAL A 69 16.96 -21.50 6.31
C VAL A 69 17.44 -22.22 5.04
N PRO A 70 17.31 -23.55 4.92
CA PRO A 70 17.74 -24.28 3.71
C PRO A 70 17.14 -23.74 2.40
N ASP A 71 15.91 -23.21 2.43
CA ASP A 71 15.21 -22.63 1.27
C ASP A 71 15.69 -21.22 0.88
N GLY A 72 16.52 -20.60 1.71
CA GLY A 72 17.18 -19.33 1.43
C GLY A 72 17.18 -18.36 2.60
N LEU A 73 17.55 -17.12 2.27
CA LEU A 73 17.68 -16.03 3.20
C LEU A 73 16.46 -15.11 3.14
N TRP A 74 15.90 -14.81 4.30
CA TRP A 74 14.67 -14.04 4.46
C TRP A 74 14.86 -12.89 5.43
N ARG A 75 14.32 -11.71 5.11
CA ARG A 75 14.20 -10.60 6.04
C ARG A 75 12.79 -10.52 6.59
N LEU A 76 12.70 -10.53 7.92
CA LEU A 76 11.52 -10.20 8.69
C LEU A 76 11.69 -8.76 9.20
N ASP A 77 10.68 -7.91 9.04
CA ASP A 77 10.73 -6.52 9.54
C ASP A 77 9.82 -6.34 10.76
N GLY A 78 10.20 -5.40 11.63
CA GLY A 78 9.43 -5.07 12.83
C GLY A 78 9.24 -6.28 13.74
N VAL A 79 10.28 -7.12 13.86
CA VAL A 79 10.20 -8.37 14.61
C VAL A 79 10.03 -8.08 16.09
N ARG A 80 9.06 -8.77 16.68
CA ARG A 80 8.82 -8.80 18.11
C ARG A 80 8.79 -10.26 18.57
N VAL A 81 9.64 -10.60 19.54
CA VAL A 81 9.66 -11.94 20.12
C VAL A 81 8.48 -12.05 21.08
N ILE A 82 7.69 -13.11 20.92
CA ILE A 82 6.52 -13.40 21.77
C ILE A 82 6.88 -14.45 22.83
N GLY A 83 7.87 -15.29 22.54
CA GLY A 83 8.40 -16.24 23.49
C GLY A 83 9.23 -17.31 22.81
N ALA A 84 9.76 -18.23 23.61
CA ALA A 84 10.48 -19.39 23.15
C ALA A 84 10.02 -20.64 23.89
N ARG A 85 9.90 -21.76 23.18
CA ARG A 85 9.56 -23.07 23.76
C ARG A 85 10.41 -24.14 23.09
N GLY A 86 11.31 -24.76 23.85
CA GLY A 86 12.25 -25.74 23.31
C GLY A 86 13.18 -25.09 22.28
N ASP A 87 13.21 -25.63 21.06
CA ASP A 87 14.00 -25.14 19.93
C ASP A 87 13.25 -24.14 19.03
N ALA A 88 12.03 -23.75 19.41
CA ALA A 88 11.17 -22.85 18.65
C ALA A 88 11.11 -21.47 19.31
N VAL A 89 11.44 -20.42 18.54
CA VAL A 89 11.23 -19.01 18.92
C VAL A 89 10.03 -18.49 18.14
N THR A 90 9.00 -18.02 18.85
CA THR A 90 7.82 -17.42 18.22
C THR A 90 8.01 -15.92 18.08
N VAL A 91 7.83 -15.42 16.87
CA VAL A 91 7.96 -14.00 16.55
C VAL A 91 6.71 -13.48 15.83
N GLU A 92 6.39 -12.21 16.06
CA GLU A 92 5.46 -11.44 15.26
C GLU A 92 6.22 -10.49 14.34
N THR A 93 5.72 -10.31 13.12
CA THR A 93 6.34 -9.47 12.08
C THR A 93 5.35 -8.47 11.50
N THR A 94 5.89 -7.38 10.96
CA THR A 94 5.14 -6.41 10.15
C THR A 94 5.05 -6.90 8.70
N GLY A 95 4.14 -7.85 8.46
CA GLY A 95 3.90 -8.42 7.14
C GLY A 95 4.76 -9.65 6.81
N GLU A 96 4.67 -10.10 5.56
CA GLU A 96 5.33 -11.33 5.09
C GLU A 96 6.86 -11.13 4.90
N PRO A 97 7.69 -12.15 5.19
CA PRO A 97 9.13 -12.13 4.99
C PRO A 97 9.50 -11.84 3.53
N ARG A 98 10.54 -11.03 3.32
CA ARG A 98 11.09 -10.74 1.99
C ARG A 98 12.35 -11.54 1.74
N ARG A 99 12.44 -12.17 0.58
CA ARG A 99 13.65 -12.89 0.18
C ARG A 99 14.82 -11.91 0.01
N ARG A 100 16.00 -12.29 0.50
CA ARG A 100 17.25 -11.54 0.33
C ARG A 100 18.32 -12.41 -0.33
N THR A 101 19.27 -11.75 -0.98
CA THR A 101 20.44 -12.38 -1.59
C THR A 101 21.62 -12.45 -0.62
N HIS A 102 21.74 -11.47 0.26
CA HIS A 102 22.84 -11.37 1.22
C HIS A 102 22.37 -10.68 2.51
N ALA A 103 22.92 -11.15 3.64
CA ALA A 103 22.85 -10.52 4.94
C ALA A 103 24.18 -10.74 5.67
N PRO A 104 24.70 -9.72 6.37
CA PRO A 104 26.02 -9.82 7.00
C PRO A 104 26.05 -10.79 8.20
N SER A 105 24.95 -10.97 8.92
CA SER A 105 24.88 -11.87 10.09
C SER A 105 23.47 -12.41 10.30
N PRO A 106 22.98 -13.32 9.43
CA PRO A 106 21.65 -13.89 9.58
C PRO A 106 21.58 -14.88 10.74
N ALA A 107 20.43 -14.91 11.41
CA ALA A 107 20.09 -15.98 12.34
C ALA A 107 19.89 -17.28 11.55
N ARG A 108 20.70 -18.29 11.85
CA ARG A 108 20.60 -19.60 11.21
C ARG A 108 19.55 -20.43 11.91
N CYS A 109 18.57 -20.89 11.15
CA CYS A 109 17.44 -21.66 11.61
C CYS A 109 17.24 -22.86 10.70
N ALA A 110 16.71 -23.95 11.24
CA ALA A 110 16.31 -25.09 10.43
C ALA A 110 15.06 -24.76 9.59
N ASN A 111 14.10 -24.04 10.17
CA ASN A 111 12.84 -23.71 9.51
C ASN A 111 12.29 -22.35 9.95
N LEU A 112 11.52 -21.74 9.03
CA LEU A 112 10.70 -20.55 9.23
C LEU A 112 9.24 -20.94 8.92
N ILE A 113 8.43 -21.16 9.96
CA ILE A 113 7.08 -21.70 9.81
C ILE A 113 6.04 -20.62 10.11
N ARG A 114 5.13 -20.36 9.18
CA ARG A 114 4.00 -19.43 9.39
C ARG A 114 2.98 -20.06 10.35
N VAL A 115 2.67 -19.37 11.43
CA VAL A 115 1.65 -19.80 12.40
C VAL A 115 0.36 -19.00 12.14
N PRO A 116 -0.81 -19.66 12.06
CA PRO A 116 -2.09 -18.96 11.98
C PRO A 116 -2.24 -18.01 13.18
N ALA A 117 -2.46 -16.73 12.91
CA ALA A 117 -2.83 -15.78 13.94
C ALA A 117 -4.31 -15.96 14.31
N GLU A 118 -4.65 -15.63 15.55
CA GLU A 118 -6.05 -15.54 15.98
C GLU A 118 -6.74 -14.43 15.18
N PRO A 119 -7.99 -14.63 14.71
CA PRO A 119 -8.68 -13.62 13.92
C PRO A 119 -8.83 -12.31 14.70
N PRO A 120 -8.65 -11.15 14.04
CA PRO A 120 -8.74 -9.86 14.70
C PRO A 120 -10.15 -9.62 15.28
N THR A 121 -10.20 -8.96 16.45
CA THR A 121 -11.43 -8.63 17.17
C THR A 121 -12.24 -7.51 16.51
N ALA A 122 -11.59 -6.60 15.78
CA ALA A 122 -12.25 -5.53 15.05
C ALA A 122 -12.62 -5.98 13.63
N PRO A 123 -13.74 -5.48 13.06
CA PRO A 123 -14.12 -5.81 11.70
C PRO A 123 -13.02 -5.38 10.73
N ALA A 124 -12.49 -6.33 9.96
CA ALA A 124 -11.39 -6.10 9.01
C ALA A 124 -11.77 -5.17 7.85
N ARG A 125 -13.07 -4.89 7.67
CA ARG A 125 -13.63 -4.11 6.56
C ARG A 125 -14.49 -2.95 7.07
N THR A 126 -14.59 -1.89 6.27
CA THR A 126 -15.40 -0.70 6.51
C THR A 126 -16.18 -0.36 5.23
N GLY A 127 -17.30 0.36 5.34
CA GLY A 127 -18.05 0.80 4.17
C GLY A 127 -17.35 1.96 3.48
N VAL A 128 -17.06 1.82 2.19
CA VAL A 128 -16.57 2.90 1.31
C VAL A 128 -17.59 3.09 0.19
N THR A 129 -18.02 4.31 -0.04
CA THR A 129 -19.07 4.60 -1.02
C THR A 129 -18.48 5.30 -2.24
N PHE A 130 -18.49 4.63 -3.39
CA PHE A 130 -18.14 5.25 -4.66
C PHE A 130 -19.34 6.01 -5.19
N LEU A 131 -19.16 7.30 -5.49
CA LEU A 131 -20.24 8.24 -5.77
C LEU A 131 -20.42 8.46 -7.27
N GLY A 132 -21.67 8.59 -7.70
CA GLY A 132 -22.03 8.92 -9.07
C GLY A 132 -21.49 7.92 -10.08
N CYS A 133 -21.67 6.63 -9.82
CA CYS A 133 -21.19 5.56 -10.67
C CYS A 133 -22.12 5.27 -11.85
N ALA A 134 -21.52 4.93 -13.00
CA ALA A 134 -22.18 4.35 -14.16
C ALA A 134 -21.86 2.84 -14.22
N PRO A 135 -22.77 1.96 -13.75
CA PRO A 135 -22.58 0.51 -13.80
C PRO A 135 -22.54 -0.01 -15.24
N ARG A 136 -21.77 -1.08 -15.46
CA ARG A 136 -21.55 -1.72 -16.75
C ARG A 136 -21.48 -3.24 -16.61
N GLY A 137 -21.68 -3.93 -17.72
CA GLY A 137 -21.56 -5.40 -17.80
C GLY A 137 -22.32 -6.11 -16.69
N ALA A 138 -21.67 -7.08 -16.06
CA ALA A 138 -22.26 -7.94 -15.03
C ALA A 138 -22.81 -7.16 -13.81
N LEU A 139 -22.19 -6.03 -13.42
CA LEU A 139 -22.71 -5.22 -12.32
C LEU A 139 -24.04 -4.55 -12.70
N ARG A 140 -24.15 -4.05 -13.94
CA ARG A 140 -25.41 -3.46 -14.42
C ARG A 140 -26.54 -4.50 -14.48
N GLU A 141 -26.22 -5.72 -14.90
CA GLU A 141 -27.16 -6.84 -14.93
C GLU A 141 -27.61 -7.24 -13.52
N ALA A 142 -26.68 -7.32 -12.57
CA ALA A 142 -26.97 -7.61 -11.16
C ALA A 142 -27.91 -6.56 -10.54
N ILE A 143 -27.65 -5.26 -10.79
CA ILE A 143 -28.52 -4.16 -10.35
C ILE A 143 -29.92 -4.29 -10.96
N ALA A 144 -30.01 -4.56 -12.28
CA ALA A 144 -31.29 -4.71 -12.96
C ALA A 144 -32.09 -5.93 -12.48
N ALA A 145 -31.40 -7.00 -12.08
CA ALA A 145 -31.99 -8.19 -11.51
C ALA A 145 -32.40 -8.03 -10.03
N GLY A 146 -32.06 -6.90 -9.39
CA GLY A 146 -32.40 -6.63 -8.00
C GLY A 146 -31.63 -7.50 -6.99
N THR A 147 -30.39 -7.89 -7.29
CA THR A 147 -29.57 -8.65 -6.33
C THR A 147 -29.21 -7.79 -5.12
N GLU A 148 -28.82 -8.41 -4.00
CA GLU A 148 -28.44 -7.66 -2.78
C GLU A 148 -26.96 -7.23 -2.76
N GLY A 149 -26.18 -7.67 -3.74
CA GLY A 149 -24.75 -7.37 -3.82
C GLY A 149 -24.12 -7.85 -5.11
N PHE A 150 -22.83 -7.57 -5.26
CA PHE A 150 -22.00 -8.01 -6.38
C PHE A 150 -20.65 -8.53 -5.87
N GLY A 151 -19.95 -9.33 -6.66
CA GLY A 151 -18.68 -9.98 -6.29
C GLY A 151 -17.58 -9.01 -5.84
N PRO A 152 -16.42 -9.54 -5.39
CA PRO A 152 -15.28 -8.70 -5.06
C PRO A 152 -14.83 -7.90 -6.29
N VAL A 153 -14.50 -6.63 -6.07
CA VAL A 153 -13.95 -5.73 -7.07
C VAL A 153 -12.61 -5.16 -6.62
N ASP A 154 -11.76 -4.85 -7.59
CA ASP A 154 -10.63 -3.95 -7.42
C ASP A 154 -11.07 -2.52 -7.73
N TYR A 155 -10.35 -1.54 -7.21
CA TYR A 155 -10.52 -0.14 -7.59
C TYR A 155 -9.26 0.43 -8.25
N ARG A 156 -9.47 1.43 -9.09
CA ARG A 156 -8.42 2.25 -9.69
C ARG A 156 -8.79 3.72 -9.58
N VAL A 157 -7.83 4.53 -9.17
CA VAL A 157 -7.85 5.99 -9.20
C VAL A 157 -7.29 6.45 -10.53
N LEU A 158 -8.07 7.20 -11.27
CA LEU A 158 -7.80 7.60 -12.65
C LEU A 158 -7.35 9.06 -12.71
N ALA A 159 -6.31 9.32 -13.49
CA ALA A 159 -5.97 10.66 -13.96
C ALA A 159 -6.95 11.09 -15.07
N ARG A 160 -7.02 12.39 -15.35
CA ARG A 160 -7.84 12.93 -16.45
C ARG A 160 -7.54 12.28 -17.80
N PHE A 161 -6.28 11.90 -18.04
CA PHE A 161 -5.84 11.30 -19.31
C PHE A 161 -5.90 9.77 -19.32
N GLY A 162 -6.55 9.15 -18.32
CA GLY A 162 -6.73 7.70 -18.22
C GLY A 162 -5.55 6.95 -17.61
N ASP A 163 -4.49 7.66 -17.21
CA ASP A 163 -3.38 7.07 -16.47
C ASP A 163 -3.84 6.63 -15.06
N LEU A 164 -3.30 5.52 -14.58
CA LEU A 164 -3.59 5.02 -13.24
C LEU A 164 -2.79 5.80 -12.20
N HIS A 165 -3.41 6.50 -11.25
CA HIS A 165 -2.68 7.02 -10.09
C HIS A 165 -2.41 5.93 -9.06
N HIS A 166 -3.44 5.15 -8.72
CA HIS A 166 -3.36 4.14 -7.68
C HIS A 166 -4.43 3.09 -7.88
N GLY A 167 -4.26 1.90 -7.32
CA GLY A 167 -5.31 0.91 -7.30
C GLY A 167 -4.98 -0.24 -6.37
N GLY A 168 -5.99 -1.05 -6.08
CA GLY A 168 -5.85 -2.21 -5.23
C GLY A 168 -7.18 -2.90 -5.02
N GLU A 169 -7.14 -3.92 -4.17
CA GLU A 169 -8.34 -4.64 -3.76
C GLU A 169 -9.30 -3.71 -3.01
N ALA A 170 -10.54 -3.63 -3.48
CA ALA A 170 -11.60 -2.92 -2.77
C ALA A 170 -12.50 -3.91 -2.00
N GLY A 171 -12.94 -5.02 -2.60
CA GLY A 171 -13.79 -6.00 -1.93
C GLY A 171 -15.20 -6.07 -2.49
N ARG A 172 -16.13 -6.67 -1.73
CA ARG A 172 -17.49 -6.95 -2.21
C ARG A 172 -18.33 -5.66 -2.27
N VAL A 173 -19.10 -5.48 -3.35
CA VAL A 173 -20.15 -4.46 -3.39
C VAL A 173 -21.34 -4.97 -2.57
N THR A 174 -21.70 -4.24 -1.51
CA THR A 174 -22.73 -4.64 -0.52
C THR A 174 -24.01 -3.84 -0.64
N GLY A 175 -24.06 -2.84 -1.52
CA GLY A 175 -25.28 -2.08 -1.75
C GLY A 175 -25.11 -1.02 -2.83
N TRP A 176 -26.23 -0.52 -3.31
CA TRP A 176 -26.31 0.58 -4.25
C TRP A 176 -27.59 1.38 -4.06
N ALA A 177 -27.51 2.69 -4.29
CA ALA A 177 -28.64 3.60 -4.25
C ALA A 177 -28.57 4.58 -5.43
N ALA A 178 -29.69 5.17 -5.82
CA ALA A 178 -29.68 6.28 -6.77
C ALA A 178 -28.82 7.42 -6.20
N SER A 179 -27.93 7.98 -7.02
CA SER A 179 -27.01 9.02 -6.56
C SER A 179 -27.77 10.33 -6.31
N ALA A 180 -27.59 10.90 -5.12
CA ALA A 180 -28.24 12.16 -4.74
C ALA A 180 -27.70 13.36 -5.54
N HIS A 181 -26.45 13.28 -6.00
CA HIS A 181 -25.75 14.39 -6.66
C HIS A 181 -25.60 14.21 -8.16
N HIS A 182 -25.89 13.02 -8.70
CA HIS A 182 -25.61 12.69 -10.09
C HIS A 182 -26.81 11.98 -10.74
N HIS A 183 -27.58 12.74 -11.53
CA HIS A 183 -28.78 12.22 -12.19
C HIS A 183 -28.47 11.02 -13.10
N GLY A 184 -29.25 9.94 -12.94
CA GLY A 184 -29.10 8.71 -13.72
C GLY A 184 -27.88 7.86 -13.36
N LEU A 185 -27.18 8.18 -12.27
CA LEU A 185 -26.06 7.42 -11.73
C LEU A 185 -26.41 6.83 -10.36
N VAL A 186 -25.60 5.89 -9.90
CA VAL A 186 -25.80 5.20 -8.61
C VAL A 186 -24.58 5.37 -7.71
N ASP A 187 -24.80 5.43 -6.40
CA ASP A 187 -23.72 5.35 -5.42
C ASP A 187 -23.56 3.88 -5.02
N LEU A 188 -22.32 3.37 -4.99
CA LEU A 188 -21.99 1.96 -4.73
C LEU A 188 -21.24 1.83 -3.40
N THR A 189 -21.80 1.08 -2.44
CA THR A 189 -21.13 0.79 -1.17
C THR A 189 -20.32 -0.50 -1.30
N VAL A 190 -19.04 -0.44 -0.91
CA VAL A 190 -18.09 -1.56 -0.94
C VAL A 190 -17.60 -1.86 0.47
N ALA A 191 -17.57 -3.15 0.84
CA ALA A 191 -16.95 -3.62 2.07
C ALA A 191 -15.42 -3.63 1.93
N PHE A 192 -14.80 -2.50 2.27
CA PHE A 192 -13.42 -2.16 1.97
C PHE A 192 -12.43 -2.55 3.09
N PRO A 193 -11.27 -3.19 2.80
CA PRO A 193 -10.28 -3.53 3.83
C PRO A 193 -9.75 -2.30 4.55
N ARG A 194 -9.88 -2.25 5.88
CA ARG A 194 -9.40 -1.11 6.68
C ARG A 194 -7.89 -0.93 6.56
N THR A 195 -7.14 -2.00 6.34
CA THR A 195 -5.68 -2.00 6.13
C THR A 195 -5.25 -1.39 4.80
N ARG A 196 -6.19 -1.17 3.87
CA ARG A 196 -5.92 -0.61 2.53
C ARG A 196 -6.51 0.77 2.34
N LEU A 197 -7.06 1.41 3.38
CA LEU A 197 -7.48 2.81 3.30
C LEU A 197 -6.29 3.66 2.84
N VAL A 198 -6.60 4.77 2.21
CA VAL A 198 -5.58 5.65 1.65
C VAL A 198 -5.33 6.79 2.65
N PRO A 199 -4.08 7.02 3.10
CA PRO A 199 -3.78 8.16 3.96
C PRO A 199 -4.30 9.48 3.36
N PRO A 200 -4.98 10.34 4.14
CA PRO A 200 -5.63 11.54 3.60
C PRO A 200 -4.71 12.47 2.81
N GLN A 201 -3.44 12.57 3.20
CA GLN A 201 -2.44 13.43 2.56
C GLN A 201 -2.11 12.95 1.13
N ASN A 202 -2.32 11.66 0.81
CA ASN A 202 -2.14 11.15 -0.54
C ASN A 202 -3.21 11.69 -1.50
N ARG A 203 -4.41 12.04 -1.00
CA ARG A 203 -5.43 12.69 -1.84
C ARG A 203 -4.90 13.99 -2.43
N ALA A 204 -4.22 14.81 -1.61
CA ALA A 204 -3.65 16.08 -2.07
C ALA A 204 -2.54 15.89 -3.14
N VAL A 205 -1.78 14.80 -3.04
CA VAL A 205 -0.83 14.42 -4.09
C VAL A 205 -1.58 14.04 -5.36
N TRP A 206 -2.59 13.18 -5.30
CA TRP A 206 -3.31 12.74 -6.50
C TRP A 206 -4.11 13.85 -7.17
N GLU A 207 -4.69 14.78 -6.41
CA GLU A 207 -5.34 15.98 -6.97
C GLU A 207 -4.35 16.86 -7.73
N LEU A 208 -3.11 17.00 -7.23
CA LEU A 208 -2.03 17.70 -7.94
C LEU A 208 -1.72 17.05 -9.29
N PHE A 209 -1.70 15.72 -9.35
CA PHE A 209 -1.38 14.97 -10.58
C PHE A 209 -2.60 14.71 -11.50
N PHE A 210 -3.83 14.98 -11.04
CA PHE A 210 -5.05 14.65 -11.78
C PHE A 210 -5.12 15.35 -13.15
N GLY A 211 -4.68 16.61 -13.19
CA GLY A 211 -4.63 17.44 -14.40
C GLY A 211 -3.40 17.19 -15.28
N GLY A 212 -2.48 16.31 -14.86
CA GLY A 212 -1.14 16.16 -15.45
C GLY A 212 -0.05 16.37 -14.41
N ARG A 213 1.20 16.35 -14.85
CA ARG A 213 2.34 16.60 -13.95
C ARG A 213 2.30 18.03 -13.38
N PRO A 214 2.84 18.23 -12.16
CA PRO A 214 3.10 19.58 -11.65
C PRO A 214 3.93 20.38 -12.66
N ALA A 215 3.62 21.65 -12.84
CA ALA A 215 4.39 22.55 -13.70
C ALA A 215 5.34 23.47 -12.92
N GLU A 216 5.19 23.51 -11.59
CA GLU A 216 5.96 24.38 -10.70
C GLU A 216 7.06 23.58 -9.99
N PRO A 217 8.32 24.04 -10.06
CA PRO A 217 9.42 23.45 -9.29
C PRO A 217 9.12 23.42 -7.79
N GLY A 218 9.65 22.41 -7.09
CA GLY A 218 9.54 22.29 -5.64
C GLY A 218 8.16 21.85 -5.13
N SER A 219 7.24 21.42 -5.99
CA SER A 219 5.89 21.00 -5.57
C SER A 219 5.89 19.84 -4.54
N TRP A 220 6.98 19.08 -4.46
CA TRP A 220 7.22 18.01 -3.48
C TRP A 220 7.53 18.52 -2.07
N ARG A 221 8.03 19.77 -1.92
CA ARG A 221 8.53 20.33 -0.65
C ARG A 221 7.44 20.42 0.43
N ARG A 222 6.20 20.66 0.02
CA ARG A 222 5.02 20.74 0.92
C ARG A 222 4.58 19.40 1.51
N PHE A 223 5.09 18.28 0.98
CA PHE A 223 4.76 16.94 1.46
C PHE A 223 5.90 16.40 2.32
N SER A 224 5.58 15.55 3.30
CA SER A 224 6.55 14.85 4.15
C SER A 224 6.16 13.38 4.32
N GLY A 225 7.08 12.55 4.81
CA GLY A 225 6.84 11.14 5.10
C GLY A 225 6.24 10.36 3.92
N THR A 226 5.15 9.63 4.18
CA THR A 226 4.46 8.78 3.19
C THR A 226 3.89 9.58 2.02
N ALA A 227 3.46 10.83 2.23
CA ALA A 227 2.93 11.68 1.17
C ALA A 227 4.03 12.12 0.19
N ARG A 228 5.25 12.42 0.68
CA ARG A 228 6.40 12.73 -0.20
C ARG A 228 6.83 11.50 -0.99
N ALA A 229 6.83 10.32 -0.36
CA ALA A 229 7.09 9.06 -1.04
C ALA A 229 6.05 8.76 -2.13
N GLU A 230 4.78 9.09 -1.89
CA GLU A 230 3.73 9.00 -2.90
C GLU A 230 3.92 10.00 -4.03
N TRP A 231 4.29 11.26 -3.73
CA TRP A 231 4.64 12.24 -4.76
C TRP A 231 5.76 11.72 -5.67
N LEU A 232 6.84 11.20 -5.07
CA LEU A 232 7.96 10.61 -5.82
C LEU A 232 7.49 9.43 -6.69
N ARG A 233 6.62 8.56 -6.17
CA ARG A 233 6.06 7.42 -6.92
C ARG A 233 5.26 7.87 -8.13
N GLN A 234 4.50 8.96 -8.03
CA GLN A 234 3.78 9.54 -9.18
C GLN A 234 4.78 10.16 -10.17
N ALA A 235 5.74 10.93 -9.69
CA ALA A 235 6.78 11.58 -10.51
C ALA A 235 7.74 10.60 -11.19
N ALA A 236 7.96 9.40 -10.63
CA ALA A 236 8.83 8.36 -11.22
C ALA A 236 8.23 7.70 -12.47
N ARG A 237 6.92 7.87 -12.73
CA ARG A 237 6.26 7.31 -13.91
C ARG A 237 6.68 8.09 -15.15
N ARG A 238 7.69 7.60 -15.87
CA ARG A 238 8.24 8.28 -17.05
C ARG A 238 7.12 8.56 -18.08
N PRO A 239 6.84 9.83 -18.42
CA PRO A 239 5.90 10.12 -19.49
C PRO A 239 6.51 9.68 -20.83
N ARG A 240 5.67 9.32 -21.80
CA ARG A 240 6.14 9.04 -23.16
C ARG A 240 6.87 10.22 -23.81
N ALA A 241 6.59 11.45 -23.33
CA ALA A 241 7.20 12.70 -23.77
C ALA A 241 8.32 13.21 -22.83
N ALA A 242 8.89 12.36 -21.97
CA ALA A 242 10.02 12.77 -21.13
C ALA A 242 11.20 13.24 -21.99
N PRO A 243 11.91 14.31 -21.60
CA PRO A 243 13.14 14.72 -22.27
C PRO A 243 14.11 13.53 -22.42
N GLU A 244 14.81 13.48 -23.54
CA GLU A 244 15.89 12.52 -23.71
C GLU A 244 17.08 12.96 -22.86
N LEU A 245 17.66 12.01 -22.13
CA LEU A 245 18.86 12.28 -21.34
C LEU A 245 20.04 12.44 -22.29
N VAL A 246 20.68 13.60 -22.25
CA VAL A 246 21.87 13.87 -23.07
C VAL A 246 23.10 13.28 -22.38
N PRO A 247 23.82 12.31 -22.99
CA PRO A 247 25.04 11.76 -22.41
C PRO A 247 26.10 12.84 -22.16
N GLY A 248 26.71 12.84 -20.98
CA GLY A 248 27.72 13.85 -20.59
C GLY A 248 27.15 15.21 -20.18
N ALA A 249 25.82 15.39 -20.17
CA ALA A 249 25.21 16.60 -19.65
C ALA A 249 25.41 16.73 -18.13
N THR A 250 25.57 17.97 -17.69
CA THR A 250 25.61 18.34 -16.27
C THR A 250 24.25 18.92 -15.89
N TYR A 251 23.70 18.46 -14.77
CA TYR A 251 22.43 18.93 -14.21
C TYR A 251 22.69 19.61 -12.87
N GLU A 252 22.03 20.74 -12.63
CA GLU A 252 22.10 21.45 -11.36
C GLU A 252 20.95 21.00 -10.46
N LEU A 253 21.29 20.52 -9.26
CA LEU A 253 20.34 20.09 -8.25
C LEU A 253 20.26 21.15 -7.16
N ASP A 254 19.06 21.65 -6.88
CA ASP A 254 18.81 22.50 -5.70
C ASP A 254 18.74 21.62 -4.45
N GLY A 255 19.81 21.68 -3.65
CA GLY A 255 19.97 20.89 -2.43
C GLY A 255 19.31 21.48 -1.18
N THR A 256 18.67 22.65 -1.27
CA THR A 256 18.21 23.43 -0.10
C THR A 256 17.28 22.63 0.83
N ASP A 257 16.39 21.81 0.26
CA ASP A 257 15.37 21.04 1.00
C ASP A 257 15.65 19.52 1.02
N VAL A 258 16.90 19.10 0.74
CA VAL A 258 17.30 17.69 0.77
C VAL A 258 17.68 17.29 2.19
N VAL A 259 16.84 16.45 2.81
CA VAL A 259 16.97 16.02 4.21
C VAL A 259 17.02 14.50 4.38
N ASP A 260 16.63 13.76 3.35
CA ASP A 260 16.53 12.30 3.33
C ASP A 260 16.66 11.78 1.89
N GLU A 261 16.72 10.46 1.72
CA GLU A 261 16.80 9.82 0.39
C GLU A 261 15.61 10.20 -0.51
N VAL A 262 14.41 10.33 0.05
CA VAL A 262 13.20 10.61 -0.73
C VAL A 262 13.25 12.04 -1.30
N SER A 263 13.60 13.04 -0.49
CA SER A 263 13.78 14.43 -0.91
C SER A 263 14.94 14.59 -1.88
N PHE A 264 16.03 13.84 -1.71
CA PHE A 264 17.11 13.76 -2.69
C PHE A 264 16.61 13.27 -4.05
N LEU A 265 15.86 12.16 -4.08
CA LEU A 265 15.30 11.61 -5.32
C LEU A 265 14.26 12.54 -5.97
N CYS A 266 13.51 13.32 -5.17
CA CYS A 266 12.61 14.35 -5.70
C CYS A 266 13.40 15.47 -6.38
N ALA A 267 14.40 16.04 -5.70
CA ALA A 267 15.25 17.10 -6.24
C ALA A 267 16.02 16.66 -7.50
N LEU A 268 16.53 15.41 -7.50
CA LEU A 268 17.20 14.83 -8.66
C LEU A 268 16.24 14.63 -9.83
N GLY A 269 15.04 14.12 -9.58
CA GLY A 269 14.01 13.96 -10.60
C GLY A 269 13.66 15.29 -11.27
N GLU A 270 13.53 16.35 -10.46
CA GLU A 270 13.24 17.70 -10.95
C GLU A 270 14.39 18.30 -11.77
N ALA A 271 15.63 18.14 -11.30
CA ALA A 271 16.82 18.60 -12.01
C ALA A 271 16.97 17.95 -13.40
N VAL A 272 16.60 16.67 -13.51
CA VAL A 272 16.79 15.87 -14.73
C VAL A 272 15.60 15.95 -15.69
N TYR A 273 14.37 15.95 -15.17
CA TYR A 273 13.15 15.85 -15.98
C TYR A 273 12.30 17.13 -16.00
N GLY A 274 12.67 18.14 -15.22
CA GLY A 274 11.82 19.29 -14.93
C GLY A 274 10.77 19.00 -13.84
N PRO A 275 9.87 19.96 -13.58
CA PRO A 275 8.83 19.88 -12.53
C PRO A 275 7.94 18.62 -12.54
#